data_AF-A0A5A5RM55-F1
#
_entry.id   AF-A0A5A5RM55-F1
#
_cell.length_a   1.000
_cell.length_b   1.000
_cell.length_c   1.000
_cell.angle_alpha   90.00
_cell.angle_beta   90.00
_cell.angle_gamma   90.00
#
_symmetry.space_group_name_H-M   'P 1'
#
loop_
_entity.id
_entity.type
_entity.pdbx_description
1 polymer ?
#
loop_
_entity_poly.entity_id
_entity_poly.type
_entity_poly.pdbx_seq_one_letter_code
_entity_poly.pdbx_strand_id
1 'polypeptide(L)'
;MSDWQIFKGTKESHSIEKWPEPPPWRNFNQQEPQKPAKETFQANEKVINAVNMAIYLRRPLLVTGKPGTGKSSLAKAIASELELGEVLHWPINTRSTLQEGLYYYDAIARLQDAQINQGEGVKDAQLNQDKPNKFDIGDYIRLGPLGTAMCSRQYPRVLLIDEIDKSDIDLPNDLLNIFEEGYFVIEELQRLKKHQEYHTVTVQTSDGQTHEVVDGRIPCEQFPIIIMTSNGEREFPLPFKRRCIQLEIKEPNKEELTKIVKAHLELGDDLTQEIETQIQKFYEKREKGPLATDQLLNVVFMLMNKPLPNAKEKEAIIERLMAYLNTTGEK
;
A
#
# COMPACT_ATOMS: atom_id res chain seq x y z
N MET A 1 5.71 17.31 -36.42
CA MET A 1 5.47 17.40 -34.96
C MET A 1 5.16 16.00 -34.49
N SER A 2 5.94 15.50 -33.54
CA SER A 2 5.80 14.14 -33.04
C SER A 2 4.52 14.03 -32.22
N ASP A 3 3.67 13.10 -32.61
CA ASP A 3 2.25 12.95 -32.20
C ASP A 3 2.07 12.53 -30.71
N TRP A 4 3.17 12.42 -29.95
CA TRP A 4 3.16 12.20 -28.49
C TRP A 4 3.03 13.51 -27.70
N GLN A 5 3.31 14.66 -28.33
CA GLN A 5 3.22 15.97 -27.70
C GLN A 5 1.77 16.46 -27.67
N ILE A 6 1.03 15.99 -26.68
CA ILE A 6 -0.36 16.40 -26.45
C ILE A 6 -0.42 17.88 -26.05
N PHE A 7 0.44 18.30 -25.11
CA PHE A 7 0.57 19.72 -24.77
C PHE A 7 1.54 20.41 -25.73
N LYS A 8 1.00 21.28 -26.60
CA LYS A 8 1.77 21.97 -27.65
C LYS A 8 2.36 23.32 -27.24
N GLY A 9 1.91 23.90 -26.12
CA GLY A 9 2.39 25.20 -25.63
C GLY A 9 2.03 26.41 -26.52
N THR A 10 1.13 26.25 -27.50
CA THR A 10 0.77 27.28 -28.48
C THR A 10 -0.19 28.35 -27.96
N LYS A 11 -0.59 28.29 -26.67
CA LYS A 11 -1.65 29.11 -26.03
C LYS A 11 -3.05 28.96 -26.63
N GLU A 12 -3.19 28.22 -27.72
CA GLU A 12 -4.46 27.89 -28.36
C GLU A 12 -5.07 26.65 -27.72
N SER A 13 -6.38 26.71 -27.47
CA SER A 13 -7.16 25.56 -27.01
C SER A 13 -7.34 24.57 -28.14
N HIS A 14 -7.07 23.29 -27.87
CA HIS A 14 -7.39 22.19 -28.77
C HIS A 14 -8.02 21.06 -27.95
N SER A 15 -8.92 20.30 -28.57
CA SER A 15 -9.57 19.14 -27.94
C SER A 15 -8.78 17.87 -28.25
N ILE A 16 -8.76 16.94 -27.30
CA ILE A 16 -8.09 15.64 -27.42
C ILE A 16 -9.18 14.58 -27.59
N GLU A 17 -9.28 13.98 -28.77
CA GLU A 17 -10.30 12.97 -29.08
C GLU A 17 -10.01 11.62 -28.41
N LYS A 18 -8.73 11.25 -28.31
CA LYS A 18 -8.28 10.03 -27.65
C LYS A 18 -7.05 10.32 -26.79
N TRP A 19 -7.16 10.02 -25.49
CA TRP A 19 -6.03 10.05 -24.58
C TRP A 19 -5.11 8.84 -24.81
N PRO A 20 -3.79 8.97 -24.65
CA PRO A 20 -2.86 7.86 -24.78
C PRO A 20 -3.11 6.82 -23.68
N GLU A 21 -2.87 5.56 -24.01
CA GLU A 21 -2.97 4.47 -23.04
C GLU A 21 -1.94 4.66 -21.91
N PRO A 22 -2.33 4.50 -20.64
CA PRO A 22 -1.40 4.63 -19.53
C PRO A 22 -0.45 3.43 -19.46
N PRO A 23 0.73 3.58 -18.83
CA PRO A 23 1.53 2.43 -18.42
C PRO A 23 0.73 1.45 -17.57
N PRO A 24 0.99 0.13 -17.64
CA PRO A 24 0.25 -0.88 -16.86
C PRO A 24 0.22 -0.60 -15.35
N TRP A 25 1.33 -0.09 -14.78
CA TRP A 25 1.43 0.27 -13.35
C TRP A 25 0.78 1.62 -12.99
N ARG A 26 0.20 2.32 -13.97
CA ARG A 26 -0.53 3.60 -13.82
C ARG A 26 -1.95 3.51 -14.42
N ASN A 27 -2.44 2.29 -14.70
CA ASN A 27 -3.82 2.06 -15.06
C ASN A 27 -4.67 1.96 -13.78
N PHE A 28 -5.50 2.98 -13.53
CA PHE A 28 -6.39 3.04 -12.36
C PHE A 28 -7.81 2.57 -12.66
N ASN A 29 -8.09 2.10 -13.88
CA ASN A 29 -9.42 1.61 -14.22
C ASN A 29 -9.67 0.25 -13.55
N GLN A 30 -10.46 0.25 -12.48
CA GLN A 30 -10.77 -0.94 -11.68
C GLN A 30 -11.53 -2.04 -12.46
N GLN A 31 -12.03 -1.73 -13.67
CA GLN A 31 -12.74 -2.67 -14.52
C GLN A 31 -11.82 -3.58 -15.34
N GLU A 32 -10.56 -3.18 -15.55
CA GLU A 32 -9.56 -4.02 -16.22
C GLU A 32 -8.76 -4.77 -15.17
N PRO A 33 -8.57 -6.10 -15.31
CA PRO A 33 -7.75 -6.86 -14.37
C PRO A 33 -6.32 -6.34 -14.45
N GLN A 34 -5.88 -5.59 -13.43
CA GLN A 34 -4.46 -5.35 -13.22
C GLN A 34 -3.77 -6.71 -13.11
N LYS A 35 -2.65 -6.89 -13.83
CA LYS A 35 -1.88 -8.13 -13.74
C LYS A 35 -1.62 -8.49 -12.28
N PRO A 36 -1.85 -9.75 -11.89
CA PRO A 36 -1.61 -10.16 -10.53
C PRO A 36 -0.11 -10.01 -10.24
N ALA A 37 0.24 -9.38 -9.13
CA ALA A 37 1.63 -9.09 -8.78
C ALA A 37 2.52 -10.35 -8.71
N LYS A 38 1.93 -11.54 -8.60
CA LYS A 38 2.62 -12.83 -8.71
C LYS A 38 3.35 -13.04 -10.04
N GLU A 39 2.88 -12.43 -11.13
CA GLU A 39 3.48 -12.58 -12.46
C GLU A 39 4.65 -11.61 -12.68
N THR A 40 4.69 -10.50 -11.93
CA THR A 40 5.66 -9.43 -12.12
C THR A 40 6.77 -9.42 -11.08
N PHE A 41 6.53 -9.99 -9.90
CA PHE A 41 7.52 -10.09 -8.83
C PHE A 41 8.41 -11.33 -9.01
N GLN A 42 9.74 -11.13 -8.95
CA GLN A 42 10.72 -12.19 -9.07
C GLN A 42 11.30 -12.49 -7.67
N ALA A 43 10.82 -13.55 -7.04
CA ALA A 43 11.31 -13.97 -5.72
C ALA A 43 12.54 -14.87 -5.87
N ASN A 44 13.65 -14.49 -5.23
CA ASN A 44 14.78 -15.40 -5.04
C ASN A 44 14.58 -16.28 -3.79
N GLU A 45 15.38 -17.32 -3.64
CA GLU A 45 15.27 -18.28 -2.53
C GLU A 45 15.34 -17.60 -1.15
N LYS A 46 16.15 -16.55 -1.00
CA LYS A 46 16.26 -15.77 0.25
C LYS A 46 14.94 -15.08 0.59
N VAL A 47 14.28 -14.48 -0.39
CA VAL A 47 12.95 -13.86 -0.21
C VAL A 47 11.92 -14.92 0.18
N ILE A 48 11.88 -16.04 -0.55
CA ILE A 48 10.95 -17.15 -0.29
C ILE A 48 11.13 -17.68 1.13
N ASN A 49 12.36 -17.94 1.56
CA ASN A 49 12.65 -18.44 2.90
C ASN A 49 12.28 -17.42 3.98
N ALA A 50 12.56 -16.14 3.78
CA ALA A 50 12.22 -15.09 4.74
C ALA A 50 10.70 -14.94 4.92
N VAL A 51 9.94 -14.97 3.83
CA VAL A 51 8.47 -14.92 3.85
C VAL A 51 7.91 -16.14 4.56
N ASN A 52 8.37 -17.35 4.21
CA ASN A 52 7.92 -18.57 4.87
C ASN A 52 8.26 -18.59 6.36
N MET A 53 9.44 -18.10 6.76
CA MET A 53 9.80 -17.94 8.18
C MET A 53 8.86 -16.95 8.89
N ALA A 54 8.54 -15.82 8.26
CA ALA A 54 7.62 -14.83 8.83
C ALA A 54 6.21 -15.41 9.05
N ILE A 55 5.68 -16.12 8.05
CA ILE A 55 4.38 -16.79 8.12
C ILE A 55 4.39 -17.88 9.20
N TYR A 56 5.37 -18.78 9.16
CA TYR A 56 5.47 -19.91 10.08
C TYR A 56 5.63 -19.47 11.54
N LEU A 57 6.45 -18.44 11.79
CA LEU A 57 6.72 -17.92 13.14
C LEU A 57 5.72 -16.87 13.60
N ARG A 58 4.75 -16.47 12.75
CA ARG A 58 3.82 -15.36 13.01
C ARG A 58 4.56 -14.09 13.42
N ARG A 59 5.64 -13.78 12.71
CA ARG A 59 6.50 -12.62 12.97
C ARG A 59 6.40 -11.61 11.83
N PRO A 60 6.40 -10.30 12.13
CA PRO A 60 6.47 -9.28 11.09
C PRO A 60 7.73 -9.42 10.23
N LEU A 61 7.59 -9.15 8.93
CA LEU A 61 8.70 -9.12 7.97
C LEU A 61 9.12 -7.66 7.74
N LEU A 62 10.33 -7.30 8.18
CA LEU A 62 10.94 -6.00 7.89
C LEU A 62 11.75 -6.10 6.59
N VAL A 63 11.24 -5.46 5.55
CA VAL A 63 11.81 -5.46 4.20
C VAL A 63 12.59 -4.16 3.97
N THR A 64 13.90 -4.28 3.85
CA THR A 64 14.79 -3.16 3.56
C THR A 64 15.32 -3.24 2.14
N GLY A 65 15.67 -2.08 1.56
CA GLY A 65 16.27 -1.99 0.25
C GLY A 65 16.10 -0.61 -0.36
N LYS A 66 16.83 -0.34 -1.44
CA LYS A 66 16.74 0.94 -2.14
C LYS A 66 15.33 1.20 -2.71
N PRO A 67 14.97 2.45 -3.02
CA PRO A 67 13.73 2.77 -3.73
C PRO A 67 13.60 1.98 -5.04
N GLY A 68 12.40 1.50 -5.34
CA GLY A 68 12.12 0.79 -6.61
C GLY A 68 12.65 -0.65 -6.71
N THR A 69 13.08 -1.28 -5.61
CA THR A 69 13.50 -2.71 -5.60
C THR A 69 12.34 -3.70 -5.50
N GLY A 70 11.09 -3.23 -5.40
CA GLY A 70 9.90 -4.08 -5.34
C GLY A 70 9.44 -4.48 -3.93
N LYS A 71 9.86 -3.75 -2.88
CA LYS A 71 9.46 -4.01 -1.48
C LYS A 71 7.94 -4.08 -1.29
N SER A 72 7.21 -3.08 -1.80
CA SER A 72 5.74 -3.03 -1.71
C SER A 72 5.07 -4.04 -2.64
N SER A 73 5.72 -4.40 -3.75
CA SER A 73 5.23 -5.44 -4.68
C SER A 73 5.26 -6.84 -4.06
N LEU A 74 6.18 -7.11 -3.12
CA LEU A 74 6.24 -8.38 -2.40
C LEU A 74 4.92 -8.69 -1.67
N ALA A 75 4.33 -7.71 -0.97
CA ALA A 75 3.07 -7.90 -0.27
C ALA A 75 1.93 -8.31 -1.23
N LYS A 76 1.86 -7.65 -2.39
CA LYS A 76 0.87 -7.97 -3.43
C LYS A 76 1.11 -9.36 -4.02
N ALA A 77 2.37 -9.75 -4.23
CA ALA A 77 2.71 -11.08 -4.72
C ALA A 77 2.26 -12.17 -3.73
N ILE A 78 2.55 -12.00 -2.44
CA ILE A 78 2.12 -12.94 -1.38
C ILE A 78 0.59 -13.06 -1.34
N ALA A 79 -0.12 -11.92 -1.31
CA ALA A 79 -1.58 -11.92 -1.25
C ALA A 79 -2.22 -12.61 -2.46
N SER A 80 -1.65 -12.40 -3.64
CA SER A 80 -2.12 -13.01 -4.88
C SER A 80 -1.76 -14.49 -5.02
N GLU A 81 -0.60 -14.92 -4.52
CA GLU A 81 -0.14 -16.31 -4.59
C GLU A 81 -0.91 -17.19 -3.59
N LEU A 82 -1.20 -16.65 -2.40
CA LEU A 82 -1.91 -17.35 -1.34
C LEU A 82 -3.43 -17.11 -1.33
N GLU A 83 -3.96 -16.39 -2.32
CA GLU A 83 -5.39 -16.08 -2.47
C GLU A 83 -6.02 -15.41 -1.23
N LEU A 84 -5.26 -14.52 -0.56
CA LEU A 84 -5.66 -13.87 0.69
C LEU A 84 -6.45 -12.56 0.51
N GLY A 85 -6.92 -12.30 -0.72
CA GLY A 85 -7.65 -11.09 -1.09
C GLY A 85 -6.75 -9.85 -1.24
N GLU A 86 -7.35 -8.66 -1.16
CA GLU A 86 -6.61 -7.41 -1.31
C GLU A 86 -5.70 -7.12 -0.11
N VAL A 87 -4.51 -6.60 -0.42
CA VAL A 87 -3.53 -6.13 0.58
C VAL A 87 -4.10 -4.90 1.29
N LEU A 88 -4.14 -4.98 2.62
CA LEU A 88 -4.44 -3.81 3.45
C LEU A 88 -3.19 -2.92 3.44
N HIS A 89 -3.31 -1.72 2.89
CA HIS A 89 -2.19 -0.81 2.74
C HIS A 89 -2.25 0.34 3.74
N TRP A 90 -1.19 0.51 4.52
CA TRP A 90 -1.02 1.61 5.46
C TRP A 90 0.27 2.39 5.15
N PRO A 91 0.16 3.53 4.44
CA PRO A 91 1.31 4.37 4.17
C PRO A 91 1.70 5.17 5.42
N ILE A 92 2.99 5.18 5.74
CA ILE A 92 3.52 5.88 6.91
C ILE A 92 4.12 7.23 6.53
N ASN A 93 3.81 8.24 7.34
CA ASN A 93 4.40 9.56 7.28
C ASN A 93 4.86 10.02 8.68
N THR A 94 5.43 11.22 8.76
CA THR A 94 5.99 11.77 10.02
C THR A 94 4.98 12.02 11.12
N ARG A 95 3.68 11.97 10.81
CA ARG A 95 2.56 12.17 11.75
C ARG A 95 1.71 10.92 11.93
N SER A 96 2.06 9.80 11.29
CA SER A 96 1.32 8.54 11.43
C SER A 96 1.38 8.05 12.88
N THR A 97 0.23 7.63 13.39
CA THR A 97 0.08 7.17 14.78
C THR A 97 -0.49 5.75 14.82
N LEU A 98 -0.25 5.01 15.91
CA LEU A 98 -0.84 3.68 16.07
C LEU A 98 -2.38 3.71 15.95
N GLN A 99 -2.99 4.75 16.53
CA GLN A 99 -4.45 4.94 16.51
C GLN A 99 -5.02 4.94 15.09
N GLU A 100 -4.39 5.66 14.15
CA GLU A 100 -4.79 5.69 12.73
C GLU A 100 -4.77 4.30 12.09
N GLY A 101 -3.81 3.46 12.46
CA GLY A 101 -3.75 2.07 12.01
C GLY A 101 -4.85 1.20 12.59
N LEU A 102 -5.26 1.44 13.83
CA LEU A 102 -6.24 0.64 14.55
C LEU A 102 -7.68 1.03 14.20
N TYR A 103 -8.10 2.26 14.47
CA TYR A 103 -9.45 2.74 14.19
C TYR A 103 -9.57 4.26 14.24
N TYR A 104 -10.57 4.78 13.53
CA TYR A 104 -11.05 6.15 13.58
C TYR A 104 -12.42 6.20 14.25
N TYR A 105 -12.65 7.24 15.06
CA TYR A 105 -13.93 7.51 15.69
C TYR A 105 -14.39 8.93 15.36
N ASP A 106 -15.53 9.04 14.67
CA ASP A 106 -16.14 10.32 14.29
C ASP A 106 -17.07 10.83 15.40
N ALA A 107 -16.46 11.44 16.43
CA ALA A 107 -17.21 12.05 17.52
C ALA A 107 -18.11 13.21 17.05
N ILE A 108 -17.75 13.91 15.96
CA ILE A 108 -18.47 15.10 15.50
C ILE A 108 -19.75 14.69 14.80
N ALA A 109 -19.69 13.74 13.86
CA ALA A 109 -20.88 13.19 13.21
C ALA A 109 -21.86 12.64 14.25
N ARG A 110 -21.35 11.89 15.24
CA ARG A 110 -22.18 11.38 16.34
C ARG A 110 -22.87 12.49 17.14
N LEU A 111 -22.17 13.56 17.46
CA LEU A 111 -22.74 14.69 18.20
C LEU A 111 -23.79 15.45 17.36
N GLN A 112 -23.55 15.64 16.07
CA GLN A 112 -24.50 16.29 15.16
C GLN A 112 -25.79 15.47 15.04
N ASP A 113 -25.68 14.16 14.81
CA ASP A 113 -26.84 13.27 14.72
C ASP A 113 -27.61 13.23 16.05
N ALA A 114 -26.91 13.25 17.19
CA ALA A 114 -27.55 13.34 18.51
C ALA A 114 -28.33 14.65 18.70
N GLN A 115 -27.84 15.78 18.18
CA GLN A 115 -28.51 17.10 18.28
C GLN A 115 -29.72 17.21 17.35
N ILE A 116 -29.62 16.72 16.11
CA ILE A 116 -30.73 16.72 15.15
C ILE A 116 -31.93 15.95 15.73
N ASN A 117 -31.67 14.78 16.31
CA ASN A 117 -32.72 13.97 16.95
C ASN A 117 -33.34 14.63 18.19
N GLN A 118 -32.56 15.41 18.96
CA GLN A 118 -33.11 16.20 20.08
C GLN A 118 -34.00 17.35 19.60
N GLY A 119 -33.72 17.92 18.42
CA GLY A 119 -34.51 19.01 17.80
C GLY A 119 -35.82 18.56 17.15
N GLU A 120 -35.89 17.32 16.64
CA GLU A 120 -37.11 16.74 16.04
C GLU A 120 -38.07 16.10 17.06
N GLY A 121 -37.63 15.95 18.32
CA GLY A 121 -38.32 15.24 19.40
C GLY A 121 -39.59 15.89 20.01
N VAL A 122 -40.24 16.85 19.35
CA VAL A 122 -41.47 17.49 19.87
C VAL A 122 -42.72 17.22 19.01
N LYS A 123 -42.61 16.68 17.79
CA LYS A 123 -43.81 16.54 16.91
C LYS A 123 -44.36 15.15 16.68
N ASP A 124 -43.60 14.06 16.87
CA ASP A 124 -44.07 12.70 16.54
C ASP A 124 -43.84 11.64 17.64
N ALA A 125 -43.78 12.05 18.91
CA ALA A 125 -43.52 11.16 20.04
C ALA A 125 -44.66 10.17 20.41
N GLN A 126 -45.74 10.07 19.61
CA GLN A 126 -46.92 9.25 19.96
C GLN A 126 -47.29 8.13 18.97
N LEU A 127 -46.58 7.93 17.85
CA LEU A 127 -47.01 6.93 16.87
C LEU A 127 -46.00 5.83 16.48
N ASN A 128 -44.76 5.85 16.97
CA ASN A 128 -43.78 4.81 16.66
C ASN A 128 -42.92 4.43 17.87
N GLN A 129 -43.46 3.60 18.78
CA GLN A 129 -42.68 3.00 19.87
C GLN A 129 -41.74 1.88 19.40
N ASP A 130 -41.83 1.46 18.13
CA ASP A 130 -41.06 0.36 17.54
C ASP A 130 -39.89 0.80 16.65
N LYS A 131 -39.61 2.11 16.52
CA LYS A 131 -38.37 2.55 15.87
C LYS A 131 -37.28 2.69 16.92
N PRO A 132 -36.26 1.82 16.96
CA PRO A 132 -35.13 2.06 17.83
C PRO A 132 -34.50 3.38 17.39
N ASN A 133 -34.37 4.32 18.32
CA ASN A 133 -33.67 5.59 18.16
C ASN A 133 -32.14 5.36 18.09
N LYS A 134 -31.72 4.35 17.32
CA LYS A 134 -30.40 3.70 17.39
C LYS A 134 -29.54 4.13 16.21
N PHE A 135 -28.90 5.27 16.34
CA PHE A 135 -27.56 5.36 15.79
C PHE A 135 -26.66 4.56 16.74
N ASP A 136 -26.15 3.43 16.27
CA ASP A 136 -25.23 2.61 17.06
C ASP A 136 -23.87 3.32 17.04
N ILE A 137 -23.17 3.34 18.18
CA ILE A 137 -21.85 3.97 18.27
C ILE A 137 -20.88 3.37 17.22
N GLY A 138 -21.11 2.12 16.82
CA GLY A 138 -20.38 1.43 15.77
C GLY A 138 -20.42 2.11 14.40
N ASP A 139 -21.48 2.85 14.07
CA ASP A 139 -21.61 3.56 12.79
C ASP A 139 -20.58 4.70 12.65
N TYR A 140 -20.09 5.20 13.78
CA TYR A 140 -19.08 6.26 13.85
C TYR A 140 -17.67 5.72 14.05
N ILE A 141 -17.50 4.39 14.10
CA ILE A 141 -16.21 3.74 14.27
C ILE A 141 -15.85 3.01 12.98
N ARG A 142 -14.68 3.35 12.43
CA ARG A 142 -14.12 2.68 11.27
C ARG A 142 -12.74 2.14 11.58
N LEU A 143 -12.52 0.84 11.40
CA LEU A 143 -11.21 0.24 11.60
C LEU A 143 -10.21 0.74 10.54
N GLY A 144 -8.99 1.00 10.99
CA GLY A 144 -7.86 1.27 10.12
C GLY A 144 -7.32 -0.02 9.48
N PRO A 145 -6.26 0.08 8.66
CA PRO A 145 -5.69 -1.08 7.99
C PRO A 145 -5.18 -2.17 8.95
N LEU A 146 -4.51 -1.78 10.04
CA LEU A 146 -4.05 -2.74 11.05
C LEU A 146 -5.22 -3.32 11.84
N GLY A 147 -6.19 -2.50 12.25
CA GLY A 147 -7.40 -2.98 12.94
C GLY A 147 -8.17 -4.00 12.09
N THR A 148 -8.32 -3.72 10.79
CA THR A 148 -8.95 -4.63 9.82
C THR A 148 -8.16 -5.92 9.63
N ALA A 149 -6.83 -5.85 9.63
CA ALA A 149 -5.96 -7.02 9.51
C ALA A 149 -6.03 -7.95 10.74
N MET A 150 -6.33 -7.38 11.91
CA MET A 150 -6.42 -8.09 13.19
C MET A 150 -7.80 -8.71 13.46
N CYS A 151 -8.82 -8.38 12.66
CA CYS A 151 -10.16 -8.97 12.80
C CYS A 151 -10.13 -10.50 12.72
N SER A 152 -10.84 -11.18 13.62
CA SER A 152 -11.02 -12.64 13.59
C SER A 152 -11.58 -13.11 12.25
N ARG A 153 -10.81 -13.95 11.54
CA ARG A 153 -11.18 -14.57 10.26
C ARG A 153 -10.56 -15.96 10.16
N GLN A 154 -11.09 -16.79 9.25
CA GLN A 154 -10.57 -18.12 8.98
C GLN A 154 -9.13 -18.09 8.43
N TYR A 155 -8.82 -17.10 7.59
CA TYR A 155 -7.50 -16.92 6.96
C TYR A 155 -6.91 -15.55 7.32
N PRO A 156 -5.59 -15.45 7.50
CA PRO A 156 -4.93 -14.17 7.79
C PRO A 156 -5.01 -13.22 6.59
N ARG A 157 -4.98 -11.92 6.87
CA ARG A 157 -4.86 -10.88 5.83
C ARG A 157 -3.41 -10.45 5.67
N VAL A 158 -3.08 -9.95 4.48
CA VAL A 158 -1.79 -9.32 4.22
C VAL A 158 -1.89 -7.83 4.52
N LEU A 159 -1.05 -7.36 5.44
CA LEU A 159 -0.90 -5.95 5.80
C LEU A 159 0.45 -5.42 5.33
N LEU A 160 0.43 -4.39 4.50
CA LEU A 160 1.60 -3.63 4.08
C LEU A 160 1.67 -2.31 4.87
N ILE A 161 2.67 -2.19 5.73
CA ILE A 161 3.04 -0.94 6.40
C ILE A 161 4.21 -0.34 5.59
N ASP A 162 3.91 0.67 4.77
CA ASP A 162 4.87 1.19 3.79
C ASP A 162 5.65 2.37 4.37
N GLU A 163 6.99 2.33 4.22
CA GLU A 163 7.93 3.37 4.66
C GLU A 163 7.89 3.66 6.17
N ILE A 164 7.94 2.59 6.98
CA ILE A 164 7.89 2.67 8.45
C ILE A 164 9.04 3.50 9.07
N ASP A 165 10.12 3.73 8.33
CA ASP A 165 11.23 4.59 8.76
C ASP A 165 10.89 6.09 8.76
N LYS A 166 9.78 6.49 8.14
CA LYS A 166 9.28 7.87 8.16
C LYS A 166 8.51 8.23 9.43
N SER A 167 8.13 7.26 10.26
CA SER A 167 7.38 7.53 11.48
C SER A 167 8.23 8.17 12.57
N ASP A 168 7.54 8.65 13.60
CA ASP A 168 8.18 8.93 14.90
C ASP A 168 8.77 7.64 15.52
N ILE A 169 9.65 7.80 16.51
CA ILE A 169 10.34 6.75 17.25
C ILE A 169 9.40 5.81 18.02
N ASP A 170 8.21 6.28 18.37
CA ASP A 170 7.27 5.56 19.22
C ASP A 170 6.50 4.49 18.43
N LEU A 171 6.06 4.82 17.21
CA LEU A 171 5.21 3.95 16.40
C LEU A 171 5.75 2.52 16.21
N PRO A 172 7.04 2.30 15.86
CA PRO A 172 7.56 0.94 15.71
C PRO A 172 7.47 0.11 17.00
N ASN A 173 7.67 0.74 18.17
CA ASN A 173 7.58 0.03 19.45
C ASN A 173 6.12 -0.25 19.83
N ASP A 174 5.23 0.70 19.59
CA ASP A 174 3.79 0.55 19.85
C ASP A 174 3.18 -0.58 19.02
N LEU A 175 3.60 -0.72 17.76
CA LEU A 175 3.19 -1.83 16.89
C LEU A 175 3.60 -3.19 17.46
N LEU A 176 4.81 -3.31 18.02
CA LEU A 176 5.27 -4.56 18.61
C LEU A 176 4.42 -4.98 19.80
N ASN A 177 3.97 -4.03 20.63
CA ASN A 177 3.09 -4.34 21.75
C ASN A 177 1.78 -4.97 21.26
N ILE A 178 1.17 -4.41 20.20
CA ILE A 178 -0.03 -4.98 19.59
C ILE A 178 0.23 -6.38 19.02
N PHE A 179 1.39 -6.60 18.40
CA PHE A 179 1.75 -7.89 17.82
C PHE A 179 2.03 -8.96 18.89
N GLU A 180 2.56 -8.57 20.05
CA GLU A 180 2.80 -9.47 21.18
C GLU A 180 1.52 -9.82 21.93
N GLU A 181 0.64 -8.83 22.16
CA GLU A 181 -0.63 -9.02 22.86
C GLU A 181 -1.64 -9.80 21.99
N GLY A 182 -1.62 -9.60 20.67
CA GLY A 182 -2.54 -10.26 19.75
C GLY A 182 -3.99 -9.79 19.88
N TYR A 183 -4.21 -8.58 20.41
CA TYR A 183 -5.51 -7.91 20.41
C TYR A 183 -5.32 -6.41 20.58
N PHE A 184 -6.38 -5.66 20.33
CA PHE A 184 -6.49 -4.27 20.77
C PHE A 184 -7.90 -3.97 21.27
N VAL A 185 -8.04 -2.78 21.85
CA VAL A 185 -9.29 -2.31 22.46
C VAL A 185 -9.73 -1.03 21.75
N ILE A 186 -11.03 -0.92 21.50
CA ILE A 186 -11.68 0.32 21.11
C ILE A 186 -12.20 0.97 22.38
N GLU A 187 -11.60 2.09 22.76
CA GLU A 187 -11.83 2.69 24.08
C GLU A 187 -13.29 3.09 24.28
N GLU A 188 -13.91 3.65 23.24
CA GLU A 188 -15.29 4.10 23.25
C GLU A 188 -16.26 2.96 23.55
N LEU A 189 -16.02 1.79 22.93
CA LEU A 189 -16.85 0.59 23.12
C LEU A 189 -16.57 -0.06 24.48
N GLN A 190 -15.30 -0.12 24.90
CA GLN A 190 -14.95 -0.72 26.18
C GLN A 190 -15.55 0.05 27.36
N ARG A 191 -15.65 1.38 27.26
CA ARG A 191 -16.32 2.21 28.27
C ARG A 191 -17.82 1.89 28.39
N LEU A 192 -18.44 1.48 27.28
CA LEU A 192 -19.87 1.19 27.20
C LEU A 192 -20.24 -0.26 27.51
N LYS A 193 -19.27 -1.18 27.67
CA LYS A 193 -19.51 -2.61 27.93
C LYS A 193 -20.42 -2.92 29.14
N LYS A 194 -20.60 -1.98 30.06
CA LYS A 194 -21.51 -2.13 31.23
C LYS A 194 -22.98 -2.14 30.81
N HIS A 195 -23.30 -1.60 29.65
CA HIS A 195 -24.63 -1.57 29.07
C HIS A 195 -24.77 -2.79 28.13
N GLN A 196 -25.73 -3.67 28.42
CA GLN A 196 -25.91 -4.92 27.66
C GLN A 196 -26.12 -4.69 26.15
N GLU A 197 -26.67 -3.53 25.78
CA GLU A 197 -26.89 -3.15 24.37
C GLU A 197 -25.60 -2.92 23.58
N TYR A 198 -24.45 -2.70 24.23
CA TYR A 198 -23.14 -2.51 23.59
C TYR A 198 -22.18 -3.69 23.87
N HIS A 199 -22.72 -4.84 24.27
CA HIS A 199 -21.90 -6.06 24.39
C HIS A 199 -21.32 -6.48 23.04
N THR A 200 -22.12 -6.36 21.97
CA THR A 200 -21.71 -6.63 20.59
C THR A 200 -22.07 -5.42 19.75
N VAL A 201 -21.07 -4.82 19.11
CA VAL A 201 -21.23 -3.63 18.27
C VAL A 201 -20.60 -3.88 16.91
N THR A 202 -21.34 -3.61 15.84
CA THR A 202 -20.85 -3.75 14.47
C THR A 202 -20.13 -2.48 14.04
N VAL A 203 -18.90 -2.60 13.55
CA VAL A 203 -18.09 -1.49 13.03
C VAL A 203 -17.74 -1.70 11.56
N GLN A 204 -17.44 -0.63 10.84
CA GLN A 204 -16.96 -0.72 9.46
C GLN A 204 -15.45 -1.01 9.42
N THR A 205 -15.00 -1.83 8.47
CA THR A 205 -13.57 -2.08 8.21
C THR A 205 -13.01 -1.13 7.16
N SER A 206 -11.69 -1.04 7.04
CA SER A 206 -11.05 -0.16 6.06
C SER A 206 -11.38 -0.55 4.62
N ASP A 207 -11.62 -1.84 4.36
CA ASP A 207 -11.97 -2.42 3.06
C ASP A 207 -13.49 -2.43 2.76
N GLY A 208 -14.28 -1.69 3.54
CA GLY A 208 -15.72 -1.50 3.28
C GLY A 208 -16.61 -2.67 3.70
N GLN A 209 -16.07 -3.66 4.41
CA GLN A 209 -16.85 -4.70 5.08
C GLN A 209 -17.24 -4.25 6.49
N THR A 210 -17.83 -5.15 7.27
CA THR A 210 -18.14 -4.92 8.68
C THR A 210 -17.52 -6.01 9.56
N HIS A 211 -17.36 -5.70 10.84
CA HIS A 211 -16.88 -6.64 11.85
C HIS A 211 -17.62 -6.42 13.17
N GLU A 212 -17.97 -7.52 13.84
CA GLU A 212 -18.58 -7.47 15.17
C GLU A 212 -17.50 -7.38 16.25
N VAL A 213 -17.60 -6.37 17.11
CA VAL A 213 -16.70 -6.14 18.23
C VAL A 213 -17.42 -6.53 19.51
N VAL A 214 -16.81 -7.43 20.30
CA VAL A 214 -17.37 -7.90 21.57
C VAL A 214 -16.65 -7.22 22.74
N ASP A 215 -17.41 -6.60 23.65
CA ASP A 215 -16.92 -5.87 24.82
C ASP A 215 -15.84 -4.81 24.51
N GLY A 216 -15.89 -4.24 23.29
CA GLY A 216 -14.92 -3.27 22.80
C GLY A 216 -13.53 -3.84 22.53
N ARG A 217 -13.39 -5.17 22.39
CA ARG A 217 -12.11 -5.84 22.14
C ARG A 217 -12.12 -6.53 20.78
N ILE A 218 -11.00 -6.42 20.07
CA ILE A 218 -10.76 -7.14 18.81
C ILE A 218 -9.58 -8.08 19.04
N PRO A 219 -9.83 -9.37 19.33
CA PRO A 219 -8.79 -10.39 19.39
C PRO A 219 -8.35 -10.82 17.99
N CYS A 220 -7.08 -11.19 17.86
CA CYS A 220 -6.52 -11.72 16.63
C CYS A 220 -6.42 -13.25 16.70
N GLU A 221 -7.30 -13.95 15.98
CA GLU A 221 -7.25 -15.41 15.87
C GLU A 221 -6.14 -15.90 14.92
N GLN A 222 -6.01 -15.23 13.77
CA GLN A 222 -4.99 -15.50 12.77
C GLN A 222 -4.08 -14.30 12.63
N PHE A 223 -2.84 -14.43 13.08
CA PHE A 223 -1.87 -13.34 13.00
C PHE A 223 -1.70 -12.92 11.53
N PRO A 224 -1.92 -11.63 11.19
CA PRO A 224 -1.83 -11.18 9.82
C PRO A 224 -0.40 -11.34 9.27
N ILE A 225 -0.27 -11.50 7.96
CA ILE A 225 1.03 -11.47 7.30
C ILE A 225 1.43 -10.00 7.20
N ILE A 226 2.30 -9.55 8.11
CA ILE A 226 2.73 -8.15 8.21
C ILE A 226 4.03 -7.96 7.44
N ILE A 227 4.00 -7.09 6.42
CA ILE A 227 5.16 -6.63 5.67
C ILE A 227 5.38 -5.15 6.01
N MET A 228 6.52 -4.83 6.60
CA MET A 228 6.94 -3.46 6.87
C MET A 228 8.08 -3.09 5.92
N THR A 229 7.96 -2.03 5.14
CA THR A 229 9.03 -1.60 4.23
C THR A 229 9.82 -0.44 4.82
N SER A 230 11.11 -0.38 4.50
CA SER A 230 11.98 0.74 4.85
C SER A 230 12.98 0.98 3.73
N ASN A 231 13.25 2.26 3.46
CA ASN A 231 14.30 2.70 2.54
C ASN A 231 15.69 2.74 3.22
N GLY A 232 15.75 2.51 4.52
CA GLY A 232 16.97 2.59 5.31
C GLY A 232 17.37 4.03 5.65
N GLU A 233 16.42 4.97 5.61
CA GLU A 233 16.66 6.38 5.93
C GLU A 233 16.94 6.58 7.43
N ARG A 234 16.41 5.69 8.27
CA ARG A 234 16.56 5.70 9.72
C ARG A 234 16.89 4.31 10.24
N GLU A 235 17.79 4.24 11.21
CA GLU A 235 18.05 2.98 11.92
C GLU A 235 16.99 2.69 12.99
N PHE A 236 16.42 1.49 12.93
CA PHE A 236 15.52 1.00 13.98
C PHE A 236 16.28 0.47 15.21
N PRO A 237 15.72 0.63 16.43
CA PRO A 237 16.27 0.03 17.64
C PRO A 237 16.43 -1.49 17.54
N LEU A 238 17.45 -2.05 18.20
CA LEU A 238 17.67 -3.51 18.27
C LEU A 238 16.46 -4.30 18.81
N PRO A 239 15.72 -3.83 19.84
CA PRO A 239 14.51 -4.51 20.30
C PRO A 239 13.44 -4.69 19.20
N PHE A 240 13.34 -3.73 18.28
CA PHE A 240 12.45 -3.80 17.12
C PHE A 240 12.95 -4.83 16.11
N LYS A 241 14.22 -4.70 15.71
CA LYS A 241 14.86 -5.62 14.75
C LYS A 241 14.84 -7.09 15.18
N ARG A 242 14.95 -7.37 16.49
CA ARG A 242 14.94 -8.75 17.04
C ARG A 242 13.58 -9.44 16.99
N ARG A 243 12.49 -8.67 16.88
CA ARG A 243 11.11 -9.16 16.81
C ARG A 243 10.60 -9.33 15.38
N CYS A 244 11.33 -8.79 14.41
CA CYS A 244 11.02 -8.92 13.00
C CYS A 244 11.93 -9.96 12.33
N ILE A 245 11.41 -10.66 11.33
CA ILE A 245 12.25 -11.32 10.32
C ILE A 245 12.78 -10.23 9.40
N GLN A 246 14.10 -10.17 9.22
CA GLN A 246 14.73 -9.14 8.40
C GLN A 246 15.00 -9.68 6.99
N LEU A 247 14.52 -8.97 5.98
CA LEU A 247 14.75 -9.27 4.58
C LEU A 247 15.30 -8.04 3.87
N GLU A 248 16.54 -8.13 3.43
CA GLU A 248 17.13 -7.13 2.53
C GLU A 248 16.93 -7.56 1.08
N ILE A 249 16.17 -6.75 0.32
CA ILE A 249 16.01 -6.89 -1.13
C ILE A 249 17.10 -6.07 -1.82
N LYS A 250 18.01 -6.79 -2.47
CA LYS A 250 19.08 -6.19 -3.27
C LYS A 250 18.54 -5.65 -4.59
N GLU A 251 19.28 -4.73 -5.18
CA GLU A 251 18.98 -4.27 -6.53
C GLU A 251 19.11 -5.42 -7.53
N PRO A 252 18.16 -5.55 -8.48
CA PRO A 252 18.15 -6.66 -9.43
C PRO A 252 19.37 -6.61 -10.33
N ASN A 253 19.98 -7.75 -10.63
CA ASN A 253 21.02 -7.85 -11.65
C ASN A 253 20.46 -7.66 -13.07
N LYS A 254 21.32 -7.68 -14.10
CA LYS A 254 20.89 -7.48 -15.49
C LYS A 254 19.84 -8.50 -15.96
N GLU A 255 20.01 -9.77 -15.59
CA GLU A 255 19.08 -10.84 -15.98
C GLU A 255 17.72 -10.66 -15.28
N GLU A 256 17.73 -10.32 -13.99
CA GLU A 256 16.53 -10.02 -13.20
C GLU A 256 15.81 -8.78 -13.74
N LEU A 257 16.53 -7.71 -14.08
CA LEU A 257 15.97 -6.52 -14.74
C LEU A 257 15.29 -6.88 -16.06
N THR A 258 15.91 -7.74 -16.86
CA THR A 258 15.35 -8.23 -18.13
C THR A 258 14.02 -8.95 -17.90
N LYS A 259 13.95 -9.85 -16.90
CA LYS A 259 12.71 -10.54 -16.53
C LYS A 259 11.63 -9.57 -16.03
N ILE A 260 12.02 -8.60 -15.20
CA ILE A 260 11.10 -7.57 -14.68
C ILE A 260 10.49 -6.76 -15.83
N VAL A 261 11.32 -6.29 -16.76
CA VAL A 261 10.87 -5.52 -17.94
C VAL A 261 9.91 -6.36 -18.79
N LYS A 262 10.26 -7.62 -19.08
CA LYS A 262 9.40 -8.53 -19.86
C LYS A 262 8.04 -8.73 -19.21
N ALA A 263 8.02 -9.03 -17.91
CA ALA A 263 6.79 -9.30 -17.16
C ALA A 263 5.86 -8.07 -17.11
N HIS A 264 6.42 -6.88 -16.87
CA HIS A 264 5.63 -5.65 -16.76
C HIS A 264 5.09 -5.15 -18.10
N LEU A 265 5.77 -5.42 -19.21
CA LEU A 265 5.46 -4.85 -20.53
C LEU A 265 4.98 -5.87 -21.57
N GLU A 266 4.74 -7.13 -21.18
CA GLU A 266 4.24 -8.18 -22.09
C GLU A 266 5.15 -8.45 -23.28
N LEU A 267 6.46 -8.32 -23.04
CA LEU A 267 7.43 -8.63 -24.06
C LEU A 267 7.64 -10.14 -24.12
N GLY A 268 7.69 -10.68 -25.34
CA GLY A 268 8.05 -12.07 -25.58
C GLY A 268 9.51 -12.37 -25.21
N ASP A 269 9.97 -13.56 -25.61
CA ASP A 269 11.34 -14.00 -25.28
C ASP A 269 12.42 -13.16 -25.96
N ASP A 270 12.13 -12.59 -27.13
CA ASP A 270 13.07 -11.75 -27.87
C ASP A 270 12.82 -10.27 -27.59
N LEU A 271 13.79 -9.64 -26.90
CA LEU A 271 13.84 -8.19 -26.77
C LEU A 271 14.43 -7.57 -28.02
N THR A 272 13.97 -6.37 -28.38
CA THR A 272 14.65 -5.60 -29.42
C THR A 272 16.03 -5.18 -28.93
N GLN A 273 17.02 -5.12 -29.83
CA GLN A 273 18.38 -4.66 -29.50
C GLN A 273 18.39 -3.28 -28.81
N GLU A 274 17.41 -2.43 -29.14
CA GLU A 274 17.26 -1.13 -28.51
C GLU A 274 16.90 -1.25 -27.02
N ILE A 275 15.96 -2.12 -26.65
CA ILE A 275 15.58 -2.34 -25.24
C ILE A 275 16.75 -2.96 -24.46
N GLU A 276 17.42 -3.96 -25.03
CA GLU A 276 18.58 -4.59 -24.40
C GLU A 276 19.70 -3.58 -24.13
N THR A 277 19.93 -2.67 -25.08
CA THR A 277 20.91 -1.58 -24.93
C THR A 277 20.53 -0.65 -23.78
N GLN A 278 19.25 -0.32 -23.61
CA GLN A 278 18.81 0.51 -22.49
C GLN A 278 18.92 -0.21 -21.14
N ILE A 279 18.62 -1.50 -21.07
CA ILE A 279 18.81 -2.31 -19.86
C ILE A 279 20.30 -2.32 -19.47
N GLN A 280 21.21 -2.51 -20.44
CA GLN A 280 22.65 -2.48 -20.20
C GLN A 280 23.10 -1.10 -19.70
N LYS A 281 22.70 -0.02 -20.39
CA LYS A 281 23.04 1.36 -19.99
C LYS A 281 22.54 1.69 -18.60
N PHE A 282 21.31 1.29 -18.26
CA PHE A 282 20.74 1.47 -16.94
C PHE A 282 21.55 0.73 -15.87
N TYR A 283 21.88 -0.55 -16.12
CA TYR A 283 22.67 -1.36 -15.19
C TYR A 283 24.04 -0.73 -14.89
N GLU A 284 24.77 -0.32 -15.92
CA GLU A 284 26.08 0.36 -15.76
C GLU A 284 25.96 1.73 -15.07
N LYS A 285 24.91 2.49 -15.39
CA LYS A 285 24.68 3.81 -14.79
C LYS A 285 24.34 3.69 -13.29
N ARG A 286 23.60 2.65 -12.90
CA ARG A 286 23.23 2.39 -11.49
C ARG A 286 24.43 2.09 -10.60
N GLU A 287 25.53 1.57 -11.14
CA GLU A 287 26.78 1.41 -10.38
C GLU A 287 27.38 2.75 -9.95
N LYS A 288 27.09 3.83 -10.68
CA LYS A 288 27.65 5.17 -10.46
C LYS A 288 26.75 6.07 -9.62
N GLY A 289 25.48 5.72 -9.43
CA GLY A 289 24.54 6.55 -8.67
C GLY A 289 23.16 5.90 -8.52
N PRO A 290 22.31 6.43 -7.62
CA PRO A 290 21.00 5.85 -7.33
C PRO A 290 20.07 5.98 -8.53
N LEU A 291 19.59 4.85 -9.02
CA LEU A 291 18.55 4.74 -10.04
C LEU A 291 17.51 3.73 -9.59
N ALA A 292 16.23 4.07 -9.77
CA ALA A 292 15.12 3.19 -9.42
C ALA A 292 14.64 2.43 -10.66
N THR A 293 14.18 1.18 -10.46
CA THR A 293 13.75 0.29 -11.55
C THR A 293 12.58 0.86 -12.36
N ASP A 294 11.73 1.68 -11.75
CA ASP A 294 10.61 2.37 -12.42
C ASP A 294 11.09 3.35 -13.50
N GLN A 295 12.27 3.95 -13.33
CA GLN A 295 12.89 4.80 -14.36
C GLN A 295 13.19 3.99 -15.63
N LEU A 296 13.70 2.76 -15.50
CA LEU A 296 13.90 1.86 -16.63
C LEU A 296 12.58 1.46 -17.27
N LEU A 297 11.58 1.09 -16.46
CA LEU A 297 10.26 0.71 -16.96
C LEU A 297 9.61 1.85 -17.77
N ASN A 298 9.71 3.10 -17.30
CA ASN A 298 9.22 4.28 -18.03
C ASN A 298 9.92 4.45 -19.38
N VAL A 299 11.24 4.24 -19.46
CA VAL A 299 11.98 4.30 -20.71
C VAL A 299 11.51 3.22 -21.68
N VAL A 300 11.43 1.97 -21.23
CA VAL A 300 11.02 0.86 -22.12
C VAL A 300 9.58 1.02 -22.59
N PHE A 301 8.67 1.44 -21.71
CA PHE A 301 7.28 1.73 -22.09
C PHE A 301 7.19 2.82 -23.17
N MET A 302 7.97 3.89 -23.05
CA MET A 302 8.03 4.94 -24.05
C MET A 302 8.58 4.42 -25.39
N LEU A 303 9.55 3.52 -25.36
CA LEU A 303 10.12 2.92 -26.58
C LEU A 303 9.15 1.99 -27.31
N MET A 304 8.24 1.36 -26.58
CA MET A 304 7.24 0.45 -27.14
C MET A 304 6.03 1.18 -27.73
N ASN A 305 5.62 2.28 -27.10
CA ASN A 305 4.42 2.98 -27.52
C ASN A 305 4.70 3.98 -28.64
N LYS A 306 3.87 3.89 -29.67
CA LYS A 306 3.81 4.90 -30.73
C LYS A 306 2.76 5.94 -30.38
N PRO A 307 2.96 7.20 -30.80
CA PRO A 307 4.04 7.71 -31.65
C PRO A 307 5.35 8.02 -30.90
N LEU A 308 6.49 7.72 -31.51
CA LEU A 308 7.81 7.98 -30.92
C LEU A 308 8.29 9.41 -31.19
N PRO A 309 9.06 10.02 -30.25
CA PRO A 309 9.82 11.24 -30.52
C PRO A 309 10.82 11.07 -31.67
N ASN A 310 11.27 12.16 -32.30
CA ASN A 310 12.38 12.06 -33.25
C ASN A 310 13.68 11.62 -32.55
N ALA A 311 14.70 11.18 -33.29
CA ALA A 311 15.90 10.58 -32.71
C ALA A 311 16.60 11.47 -31.65
N LYS A 312 16.67 12.78 -31.88
CA LYS A 312 17.30 13.74 -30.97
C LYS A 312 16.47 13.99 -29.71
N GLU A 313 15.15 14.13 -29.86
CA GLU A 313 14.21 14.27 -28.75
C GLU A 313 14.18 13.00 -27.90
N LYS A 314 14.19 11.84 -28.55
CA LYS A 314 14.19 10.53 -27.90
C LYS A 314 15.37 10.40 -26.95
N GLU A 315 16.58 10.72 -27.40
CA GLU A 315 17.79 10.62 -26.59
C GLU A 315 17.74 11.58 -25.38
N ALA A 316 17.28 12.82 -25.58
CA ALA A 316 17.10 13.79 -24.50
C ALA A 316 16.05 13.36 -23.47
N ILE A 317 14.95 12.72 -23.89
CA ILE A 317 13.92 12.21 -22.97
C ILE A 317 14.45 11.01 -22.18
N ILE A 318 15.16 10.08 -22.83
CA ILE A 318 15.78 8.94 -22.14
C ILE A 318 16.76 9.44 -21.08
N GLU A 319 17.60 10.42 -21.42
CA GLU A 319 18.54 11.03 -20.48
C GLU A 319 17.82 11.63 -19.27
N ARG A 320 16.69 12.32 -19.49
CA ARG A 320 15.87 12.89 -18.43
C ARG A 320 15.19 11.84 -17.57
N LEU A 321 14.65 10.77 -18.15
CA LEU A 321 14.01 9.67 -17.42
C LEU A 321 15.02 8.88 -16.59
N MET A 322 16.24 8.71 -17.10
CA MET A 322 17.35 8.04 -16.41
C MET A 322 18.25 9.01 -15.64
N ALA A 323 17.80 10.23 -15.33
CA ALA A 323 18.56 11.13 -14.47
C ALA A 323 18.69 10.53 -13.05
N TYR A 324 19.83 10.74 -12.38
CA TYR A 324 19.98 10.24 -11.01
C TYR A 324 18.92 10.86 -10.10
N LEU A 325 18.45 10.05 -9.16
CA LEU A 325 17.61 10.53 -8.07
C LEU A 325 18.52 11.32 -7.12
N ASN A 326 18.71 12.61 -7.40
CA ASN A 326 19.44 13.48 -6.50
C ASN A 326 18.60 13.64 -5.22
N THR A 327 18.96 12.91 -4.17
CA THR A 327 18.66 13.32 -2.81
C THR A 327 19.45 14.59 -2.55
N THR A 328 18.74 15.69 -2.30
CA THR A 328 19.22 17.07 -2.14
C THR A 328 19.54 17.83 -3.43
N GLY A 329 18.87 18.98 -3.56
CA GLY A 329 19.21 19.97 -4.57
C GLY A 329 20.55 20.59 -4.22
N GLU A 330 21.57 20.24 -4.98
CA GLU A 330 22.73 21.10 -5.18
C GLU A 330 22.76 21.49 -6.65
N LYS A 331 22.69 22.81 -6.87
CA LYS A 331 23.03 23.48 -8.11
C LYS A 331 24.53 23.70 -8.17
#